data_AF-H7GE57-F1
#
_entry.id   AF-H7GE57-F1
#
_cell.length_a   1.000
_cell.length_b   1.000
_cell.length_c   1.000
_cell.angle_alpha   90.00
_cell.angle_beta   90.00
_cell.angle_gamma   90.00
#
_symmetry.space_group_name_H-M   'P 1'
#
loop_
_entity.id
_entity.type
_entity.pdbx_description
1 polymer ?
#
loop_
_entity_poly.entity_id
_entity_poly.type
_entity_poly.pdbx_seq_one_letter_code
_entity_poly.pdbx_strand_id
1 'polypeptide(L)'
;MATLLTYYYDDPATESEVLEVAVRETEASGKDPREGLTALSLKRYLEGRGYEVRAYRVNLEQLADYFRWGGLPVIGHVTKPQLHFLVIAGLVDPPGGGPAQVLLADSSWGRRIVPIEALVTEKGFSGVILLALPRSAAQMGRVRANQEAELSWALSRLRRLEALGGRWP
;
A
#
# COMPACT_ATOMS: atom_id res chain seq x y z
N MET A 1 2.16 5.45 5.35
CA MET A 1 0.91 5.65 6.14
C MET A 1 0.17 6.91 5.69
N ALA A 2 0.79 8.09 5.75
CA ALA A 2 0.20 9.34 5.28
C ALA A 2 -0.40 9.22 3.86
N THR A 3 0.29 8.54 2.94
CA THR A 3 -0.23 8.26 1.59
C THR A 3 -1.58 7.53 1.59
N LEU A 4 -1.75 6.49 2.41
CA LEU A 4 -3.02 5.75 2.49
C LEU A 4 -4.13 6.69 2.98
N LEU A 5 -3.86 7.37 4.09
CA LEU A 5 -4.86 8.14 4.80
C LEU A 5 -5.31 9.38 4.00
N THR A 6 -4.35 10.10 3.44
CA THR A 6 -4.61 11.32 2.66
C THR A 6 -5.25 11.03 1.31
N TYR A 7 -4.76 10.04 0.54
CA TYR A 7 -5.21 9.86 -0.85
C TYR A 7 -6.33 8.84 -1.03
N TYR A 8 -6.51 7.92 -0.07
CA TYR A 8 -7.55 6.89 -0.18
C TYR A 8 -8.67 7.09 0.84
N TYR A 9 -8.37 7.55 2.05
CA TYR A 9 -9.33 7.56 3.16
C TYR A 9 -9.95 8.95 3.45
N ASP A 10 -9.51 9.98 2.75
CA ASP A 10 -9.86 11.40 2.99
C ASP A 10 -9.68 11.80 4.46
N ASP A 11 -8.61 11.30 5.07
CA ASP A 11 -8.28 11.53 6.49
C ASP A 11 -6.84 12.02 6.58
N PRO A 12 -6.55 13.30 6.25
CA PRO A 12 -5.20 13.79 6.14
C PRO A 12 -4.35 13.50 7.38
N ALA A 13 -3.14 13.00 7.13
CA ALA A 13 -2.16 12.67 8.15
C ALA A 13 -0.77 13.10 7.67
N THR A 14 0.07 13.55 8.60
CA THR A 14 1.47 13.89 8.30
C THR A 14 2.39 12.70 8.60
N GLU A 15 3.56 12.67 7.97
CA GLU A 15 4.58 11.67 8.31
C GLU A 15 5.11 11.86 9.74
N SER A 16 5.22 13.12 10.19
CA SER A 16 5.65 13.46 11.55
C SER A 16 4.73 12.87 12.61
N GLU A 17 3.41 12.95 12.44
CA GLU A 17 2.43 12.34 13.36
C GLU A 17 2.62 10.82 13.49
N VAL A 18 2.90 10.14 12.37
CA VAL A 18 3.12 8.68 12.34
C VAL A 18 4.44 8.33 13.02
N LEU A 19 5.47 9.14 12.78
CA LEU A 19 6.80 8.97 13.37
C LEU A 19 6.78 9.18 14.89
N GLU A 20 6.06 10.18 15.39
CA GLU A 20 5.92 10.45 16.82
C GLU A 20 5.33 9.24 17.57
N VAL A 21 4.31 8.59 17.01
CA VAL A 21 3.75 7.37 17.60
C VAL A 21 4.78 6.25 17.59
N ALA A 22 5.53 6.08 16.52
CA ALA A 22 6.55 5.05 16.46
C ALA A 22 7.70 5.28 17.45
N VAL A 23 8.17 6.52 17.63
CA VAL A 23 9.21 6.84 18.62
C VAL A 23 8.74 6.47 20.02
N ARG A 24 7.54 6.91 20.42
CA ARG A 24 6.96 6.59 21.75
C ARG A 24 6.85 5.08 21.97
N GLU A 25 6.45 4.33 20.95
CA GLU A 25 6.35 2.87 21.00
C GLU A 25 7.70 2.20 21.18
N THR A 26 8.69 2.65 20.41
CA THR A 26 10.03 2.07 20.45
C THR A 26 10.71 2.35 21.79
N GLU A 27 10.59 3.58 22.31
CA GLU A 27 11.03 3.97 23.66
C GLU A 27 10.35 3.13 24.75
N ALA A 28 9.03 2.96 24.69
CA ALA A 28 8.28 2.15 25.65
C ALA A 28 8.67 0.66 25.63
N SER A 29 9.15 0.17 24.48
CA SER A 29 9.61 -1.22 24.31
C SER A 29 11.08 -1.45 24.70
N GLY A 30 11.82 -0.39 25.04
CA GLY A 30 13.26 -0.46 25.36
C GLY A 30 14.16 -0.76 24.15
N LYS A 31 13.64 -0.58 22.92
CA LYS A 31 14.37 -0.78 21.67
C LYS A 31 14.99 0.53 21.17
N ASP A 32 15.91 0.45 20.21
CA ASP A 32 16.51 1.65 19.61
C ASP A 32 15.50 2.35 18.69
N PRO A 33 15.13 3.63 18.93
CA PRO A 33 14.27 4.43 18.05
C PRO A 33 14.72 4.48 16.58
N ARG A 34 16.01 4.18 16.31
CA ARG A 34 16.57 4.08 14.96
C ARG A 34 16.15 2.82 14.20
N GLU A 35 15.52 1.83 14.86
CA GLU A 35 14.94 0.66 14.20
C GLU A 35 13.77 1.03 13.26
N GLY A 36 13.23 2.25 13.36
CA GLY A 36 12.28 2.82 12.42
C GLY A 36 10.82 2.42 12.70
N LEU A 37 9.96 2.67 11.70
CA LEU A 37 8.53 2.34 11.78
C LEU A 37 8.34 0.82 11.84
N THR A 38 7.63 0.33 12.85
CA THR A 38 7.21 -1.08 12.93
C THR A 38 5.76 -1.26 12.49
N ALA A 39 5.39 -2.47 12.07
CA ALA A 39 3.99 -2.80 11.79
C ALA A 39 3.08 -2.57 13.01
N LEU A 40 3.59 -2.79 14.22
CA LEU A 40 2.87 -2.54 15.46
C LEU A 40 2.62 -1.04 15.68
N SER A 41 3.64 -0.20 15.44
CA SER A 41 3.51 1.26 15.56
C SER A 41 2.48 1.80 14.56
N LEU A 42 2.50 1.30 13.31
CA LEU A 42 1.52 1.66 12.28
C LEU A 42 0.09 1.22 12.66
N LYS A 43 -0.04 0.01 13.21
CA LYS A 43 -1.32 -0.50 13.71
C LYS A 43 -1.87 0.38 14.84
N ARG A 44 -1.06 0.67 15.86
CA ARG A 44 -1.47 1.51 17.00
C ARG A 44 -1.82 2.93 16.57
N TYR A 45 -1.07 3.52 15.64
CA TYR A 45 -1.40 4.83 15.07
C TYR A 45 -2.80 4.83 14.43
N LEU A 46 -3.10 3.84 13.58
CA LEU A 46 -4.39 3.71 12.93
C LEU A 46 -5.53 3.41 13.92
N GLU A 47 -5.31 2.52 14.89
CA GLU A 47 -6.30 2.22 15.93
C GLU A 47 -6.58 3.42 16.84
N GLY A 48 -5.56 4.23 17.16
CA GLY A 48 -5.73 5.50 17.86
C GLY A 48 -6.57 6.51 17.07
N ARG A 49 -6.63 6.39 15.75
CA ARG A 49 -7.56 7.14 14.88
C ARG A 49 -8.92 6.47 14.71
N GLY A 50 -9.16 5.33 15.36
CA GLY A 50 -10.43 4.61 15.33
C GLY A 50 -10.62 3.68 14.14
N TYR A 51 -9.55 3.33 13.41
CA TYR A 51 -9.61 2.28 12.38
C TYR A 51 -9.50 0.90 13.03
N GLU A 52 -10.30 -0.07 12.57
CA GLU A 52 -9.99 -1.48 12.82
C GLU A 52 -8.84 -1.88 11.89
N VAL A 53 -7.79 -2.49 12.43
CA VAL A 53 -6.60 -2.88 11.64
C VAL A 53 -6.30 -4.35 11.80
N ARG A 54 -6.18 -5.04 10.67
CA ARG A 54 -5.81 -6.45 10.60
C ARG A 54 -4.45 -6.60 9.94
N ALA A 55 -3.62 -7.46 10.51
CA ALA A 55 -2.32 -7.81 9.95
C ALA A 55 -2.37 -9.24 9.40
N TYR A 56 -1.83 -9.42 8.20
CA TYR A 56 -1.80 -10.73 7.55
C TYR A 56 -0.40 -11.03 7.02
N ARG A 57 -0.12 -12.34 6.89
CA ARG A 57 1.00 -12.82 6.10
C ARG A 57 0.46 -13.51 4.86
N VAL A 58 0.83 -13.02 3.69
CA VAL A 58 0.35 -13.48 2.39
C VAL A 58 1.51 -13.73 1.43
N ASN A 59 1.31 -14.66 0.50
CA ASN A 59 2.14 -14.77 -0.70
C ASN A 59 1.58 -13.89 -1.83
N LEU A 60 2.26 -13.85 -2.98
CA LEU A 60 1.84 -13.01 -4.12
C LEU A 60 0.51 -13.46 -4.75
N GLU A 61 0.25 -14.77 -4.79
CA GLU A 61 -1.00 -15.33 -5.33
C GLU A 61 -2.20 -14.91 -4.48
N GLN A 62 -2.10 -15.08 -3.16
CA GLN A 62 -3.13 -14.64 -2.21
C GLN A 62 -3.37 -13.12 -2.28
N LEU A 63 -2.30 -12.33 -2.46
CA LEU A 63 -2.42 -10.89 -2.62
C LEU A 63 -3.12 -10.52 -3.94
N ALA A 64 -2.80 -11.22 -5.03
CA ALA A 64 -3.46 -11.02 -6.33
C ALA A 64 -4.95 -11.37 -6.24
N ASP A 65 -5.29 -12.52 -5.66
CA ASP A 65 -6.68 -12.97 -5.51
C ASP A 65 -7.49 -12.02 -4.63
N TYR A 66 -6.89 -11.55 -3.53
CA TYR A 66 -7.49 -10.52 -2.69
C TYR A 66 -7.90 -9.28 -3.49
N PHE A 67 -7.03 -8.76 -4.37
CA PHE A 67 -7.38 -7.61 -5.19
C PHE A 67 -8.37 -7.93 -6.30
N ARG A 68 -8.28 -9.10 -6.93
CA ARG A 68 -9.26 -9.57 -7.92
C ARG A 68 -10.67 -9.67 -7.35
N TRP A 69 -10.79 -9.96 -6.06
CA TRP A 69 -12.07 -10.00 -5.35
C TRP A 69 -12.52 -8.62 -4.82
N GLY A 70 -11.88 -7.53 -5.25
CA GLY A 70 -12.26 -6.17 -4.84
C GLY A 70 -11.74 -5.77 -3.47
N GLY A 71 -10.59 -6.32 -3.07
CA GLY A 71 -9.86 -5.95 -1.86
C GLY A 71 -9.49 -4.46 -1.82
N LEU A 72 -9.53 -3.88 -0.62
CA LEU A 72 -9.14 -2.49 -0.35
C LEU A 72 -7.61 -2.31 -0.43
N PRO A 73 -7.11 -1.06 -0.57
CA PRO A 73 -5.69 -0.76 -0.48
C PRO A 73 -5.09 -1.27 0.84
N VAL A 74 -3.90 -1.86 0.78
CA VAL A 74 -3.18 -2.38 1.94
C VAL A 74 -1.81 -1.71 2.09
N ILE A 75 -1.28 -1.72 3.31
CA ILE A 75 0.08 -1.28 3.58
C ILE A 75 0.98 -2.53 3.53
N GLY A 76 1.92 -2.58 2.60
CA GLY A 76 2.85 -3.69 2.45
C GLY A 76 4.21 -3.40 3.08
N HIS A 77 4.79 -4.37 3.76
CA HIS A 77 6.15 -4.29 4.30
C HIS A 77 7.19 -4.82 3.30
N VAL A 78 8.14 -3.96 2.97
CA VAL A 78 9.18 -4.17 1.95
C VAL A 78 10.56 -3.92 2.55
N THR A 79 11.56 -4.63 2.04
CA THR A 79 12.90 -4.68 2.66
C THR A 79 14.00 -4.05 1.80
N LYS A 80 13.70 -3.70 0.55
CA LYS A 80 14.66 -3.12 -0.40
C LYS A 80 14.19 -1.75 -0.91
N PRO A 81 15.11 -0.77 -1.06
CA PRO A 81 16.54 -0.84 -0.74
C PRO A 81 16.84 -0.81 0.77
N GLN A 82 15.84 -0.48 1.58
CA GLN A 82 15.85 -0.53 3.04
C GLN A 82 14.47 -0.93 3.54
N LEU A 83 14.35 -1.30 4.82
CA LEU A 83 13.08 -1.58 5.49
C LEU A 83 12.16 -0.35 5.42
N HIS A 84 10.99 -0.50 4.79
CA HIS A 84 9.94 0.53 4.80
C HIS A 84 8.56 -0.09 4.51
N PHE A 85 7.54 0.77 4.56
CA PHE A 85 6.16 0.41 4.26
C PHE A 85 5.63 1.30 3.14
N LEU A 86 4.98 0.67 2.16
CA LEU A 86 4.35 1.34 1.03
C LEU A 86 2.86 0.98 0.94
N VAL A 87 2.09 1.72 0.16
CA VAL A 87 0.70 1.37 -0.15
C VAL A 87 0.67 0.51 -1.41
N ILE A 88 0.04 -0.65 -1.32
CA ILE A 88 -0.35 -1.45 -2.48
C ILE A 88 -1.83 -1.16 -2.72
N ALA A 89 -2.10 -0.33 -3.72
CA ALA A 89 -3.42 0.21 -4.00
C ALA A 89 -4.34 -0.79 -4.67
N GLY A 90 -3.77 -1.67 -5.50
CA GLY A 90 -4.52 -2.74 -6.15
C GLY A 90 -3.76 -3.38 -7.30
N LEU A 91 -4.49 -4.19 -8.04
CA LEU A 91 -4.02 -4.97 -9.18
C LEU A 91 -4.73 -4.49 -10.46
N VAL A 92 -4.00 -4.42 -11.56
CA VAL A 92 -4.56 -4.22 -12.90
C VAL A 92 -3.96 -5.24 -13.86
N ASP A 93 -4.81 -5.85 -14.68
CA ASP A 93 -4.35 -6.73 -15.75
C ASP A 93 -4.07 -5.88 -17.01
N PRO A 94 -2.86 -5.99 -17.61
CA PRO A 94 -2.50 -5.21 -18.78
C PRO A 94 -3.35 -5.63 -20.01
N PRO A 95 -3.78 -4.69 -20.87
CA PRO A 95 -4.66 -4.98 -22.01
C PRO A 95 -4.06 -5.95 -23.03
N GLY A 96 -2.78 -5.77 -23.37
CA GLY A 96 -2.04 -6.64 -24.29
C GLY A 96 -1.62 -8.00 -23.74
N GLY A 97 -2.11 -8.38 -22.55
CA GLY A 97 -1.63 -9.54 -21.80
C GLY A 97 -0.27 -9.31 -21.14
N GLY A 98 0.19 -10.30 -20.38
CA GLY A 98 1.40 -10.22 -19.55
C GLY A 98 1.11 -10.44 -18.07
N PRO A 99 2.14 -10.31 -17.20
CA PRO A 99 1.95 -10.47 -15.76
C PRO A 99 1.05 -9.35 -15.22
N ALA A 100 0.24 -9.69 -14.22
CA ALA A 100 -0.60 -8.73 -13.53
C ALA A 100 0.28 -7.63 -12.90
N GLN A 101 -0.19 -6.39 -13.01
CA GLN A 101 0.55 -5.23 -12.54
C GLN A 101 -0.03 -4.74 -11.22
N VAL A 102 0.82 -4.37 -10.27
CA VAL A 102 0.40 -3.75 -9.01
C VAL A 102 0.63 -2.25 -9.05
N LEU A 103 -0.34 -1.50 -8.53
CA LEU A 103 -0.22 -0.08 -8.30
C LEU A 103 0.35 0.16 -6.89
N LEU A 104 1.56 0.70 -6.84
CA LEU A 104 2.24 1.09 -5.62
C LEU A 104 2.13 2.60 -5.43
N ALA A 105 1.87 3.06 -4.21
CA ALA A 105 1.91 4.47 -3.85
C ALA A 105 2.78 4.65 -2.60
N ASP A 106 3.77 5.52 -2.72
CA ASP A 106 4.74 5.83 -1.66
C ASP A 106 5.01 7.35 -1.64
N SER A 107 5.13 7.94 -0.46
CA SER A 107 5.38 9.39 -0.32
C SER A 107 6.74 9.81 -0.86
N SER A 108 7.74 8.92 -0.82
CA SER A 108 9.11 9.19 -1.28
C SER A 108 9.27 8.99 -2.80
N TRP A 109 8.46 8.13 -3.41
CA TRP A 109 8.63 7.73 -4.83
C TRP A 109 7.40 8.00 -5.71
N GLY A 110 6.34 8.57 -5.16
CA GLY A 110 5.07 8.77 -5.84
C GLY A 110 4.36 7.46 -6.17
N ARG A 111 3.65 7.44 -7.29
CA ARG A 111 2.91 6.27 -7.78
C ARG A 111 3.73 5.50 -8.82
N ARG A 112 3.75 4.17 -8.72
CA ARG A 112 4.44 3.27 -9.66
C ARG A 112 3.55 2.10 -10.03
N ILE A 113 3.64 1.69 -11.29
CA ILE A 113 3.00 0.48 -11.81
C ILE A 113 4.13 -0.48 -12.14
N VAL A 114 4.12 -1.66 -11.52
CA VAL A 114 5.16 -2.68 -11.70
C VAL A 114 4.52 -4.07 -11.79
N PRO A 115 5.18 -5.07 -12.40
CA PRO A 115 4.73 -6.45 -12.31
C PRO A 115 4.59 -6.88 -10.85
N ILE A 116 3.61 -7.72 -10.53
CA ILE A 116 3.41 -8.18 -9.15
C ILE A 116 4.66 -8.89 -8.59
N GLU A 117 5.42 -9.57 -9.44
CA GLU A 117 6.67 -10.24 -9.10
C GLU A 117 7.75 -9.25 -8.62
N ALA A 118 7.71 -8.01 -9.12
CA ALA A 118 8.63 -6.94 -8.74
C ALA A 118 8.49 -6.55 -7.25
N LEU A 119 7.35 -6.82 -6.61
CA LEU A 119 7.22 -6.69 -5.16
C LEU A 119 8.28 -7.53 -4.44
N VAL A 120 8.52 -8.77 -4.88
CA VAL A 120 9.51 -9.65 -4.25
C VAL A 120 10.91 -9.35 -4.79
N THR A 121 11.08 -9.31 -6.10
CA THR A 121 12.42 -9.24 -6.71
C THR A 121 13.07 -7.88 -6.46
N GLU A 122 12.34 -6.78 -6.64
CA GLU A 122 12.86 -5.42 -6.51
C GLU A 122 12.62 -4.79 -5.14
N LYS A 123 11.44 -5.01 -4.52
CA LYS A 123 11.08 -4.39 -3.24
C LYS A 123 11.37 -5.29 -2.03
N GLY A 124 11.64 -6.57 -2.23
CA GLY A 124 11.87 -7.50 -1.12
C GLY A 124 10.64 -7.58 -0.21
N PHE A 125 9.45 -7.69 -0.80
CA PHE A 125 8.20 -7.83 -0.07
C PHE A 125 8.25 -9.03 0.87
N SER A 126 7.99 -8.76 2.16
CA SER A 126 8.13 -9.74 3.24
C SER A 126 6.93 -10.68 3.40
N GLY A 127 5.85 -10.42 2.66
CA GLY A 127 4.55 -11.05 2.82
C GLY A 127 3.67 -10.40 3.89
N VAL A 128 4.19 -9.47 4.70
CA VAL A 128 3.40 -8.80 5.75
C VAL A 128 2.62 -7.64 5.14
N ILE A 129 1.30 -7.65 5.37
CA ILE A 129 0.39 -6.56 5.01
C ILE A 129 -0.43 -6.10 6.21
N LEU A 130 -0.79 -4.81 6.23
CA LEU A 130 -1.79 -4.24 7.12
C LEU A 130 -2.99 -3.78 6.31
N LEU A 131 -4.17 -4.21 6.72
CA LEU A 131 -5.46 -3.76 6.21
C LEU A 131 -6.13 -2.89 7.27
N ALA A 132 -6.33 -1.61 6.97
CA ALA A 132 -7.21 -0.74 7.73
C ALA A 132 -8.63 -0.87 7.18
N LEU A 133 -9.63 -1.04 8.04
CA LEU A 133 -11.03 -1.04 7.63
C LEU A 133 -11.60 0.38 7.75
N PRO A 134 -12.28 0.90 6.72
CA PRO A 134 -12.97 2.18 6.78
C PRO A 134 -13.96 2.23 7.95
N ARG A 135 -14.02 3.37 8.65
CA ARG A 135 -14.79 3.53 9.91
C ARG A 135 -16.30 3.58 9.72
N SER A 136 -16.75 3.75 8.47
CA SER A 136 -18.17 3.85 8.12
C SER A 136 -18.41 3.41 6.68
N ALA A 137 -19.65 3.07 6.35
CA ALA A 137 -20.07 2.79 4.97
C ALA A 137 -19.81 3.96 4.02
N ALA A 138 -19.98 5.20 4.50
CA ALA A 138 -19.68 6.39 3.69
C ALA A 138 -18.18 6.51 3.38
N GLN A 139 -17.31 6.25 4.36
CA GLN A 139 -15.86 6.23 4.11
C GLN A 139 -15.46 5.04 3.21
N MET A 140 -16.07 3.88 3.39
CA MET A 140 -15.89 2.72 2.51
C MET A 140 -16.19 3.08 1.04
N GLY A 141 -17.30 3.77 0.78
CA GLY A 141 -17.65 4.24 -0.56
C GLY A 141 -16.58 5.15 -1.17
N ARG A 142 -16.06 6.10 -0.38
CA ARG A 142 -14.98 7.00 -0.82
C ARG A 142 -13.67 6.28 -1.08
N VAL A 143 -13.25 5.38 -0.18
CA VAL A 143 -12.03 4.56 -0.36
C VAL A 143 -12.11 3.75 -1.66
N ARG A 144 -13.26 3.13 -1.94
CA ARG A 144 -13.47 2.39 -3.19
C ARG A 144 -13.43 3.29 -4.41
N ALA A 145 -14.10 4.44 -4.38
CA ALA A 145 -14.10 5.39 -5.49
C ALA A 145 -12.68 5.93 -5.77
N ASN A 146 -11.93 6.28 -4.73
CA ASN A 146 -10.55 6.76 -4.85
C ASN A 146 -9.64 5.65 -5.39
N GLN A 147 -9.77 4.42 -4.89
CA GLN A 147 -9.04 3.26 -5.40
C GLN A 147 -9.37 2.99 -6.88
N GLU A 148 -10.64 2.98 -7.26
CA GLU A 148 -11.08 2.75 -8.63
C GLU A 148 -10.56 3.82 -9.60
N ALA A 149 -10.55 5.09 -9.18
CA ALA A 149 -9.98 6.18 -9.96
C ALA A 149 -8.46 5.98 -10.20
N GLU A 150 -7.73 5.55 -9.17
CA GLU A 150 -6.30 5.25 -9.25
C GLU A 150 -5.99 4.04 -10.14
N LEU A 151 -6.78 2.97 -10.05
CA LEU A 151 -6.65 1.79 -10.92
C LEU A 151 -7.01 2.12 -12.38
N SER A 152 -8.02 2.95 -12.60
CA SER A 152 -8.40 3.45 -13.93
C SER A 152 -7.29 4.30 -14.54
N TRP A 153 -6.66 5.17 -13.74
CA TRP A 153 -5.46 5.91 -14.15
C TRP A 153 -4.33 4.96 -14.55
N ALA A 154 -4.05 3.93 -13.74
CA ALA A 154 -2.99 2.96 -14.02
C ALA A 154 -3.23 2.23 -15.34
N LEU A 155 -4.46 1.72 -15.55
CA LEU A 155 -4.83 1.07 -16.81
C LEU A 155 -4.71 2.00 -18.02
N SER A 156 -5.09 3.28 -17.88
CA SER A 156 -4.91 4.28 -18.94
C SER A 156 -3.44 4.53 -19.28
N ARG A 157 -2.55 4.45 -18.28
CA ARG A 157 -1.12 4.62 -18.48
C ARG A 157 -0.52 3.43 -19.20
N LEU A 158 -0.95 2.23 -18.83
CA LEU A 158 -0.55 1.00 -19.48
C LEU A 158 -0.97 0.99 -20.95
N ARG A 159 -2.24 1.25 -21.26
CA ARG A 159 -2.74 1.36 -22.66
C ARG A 159 -1.93 2.33 -23.50
N ARG A 160 -1.54 3.48 -22.93
CA ARG A 160 -0.69 4.46 -23.63
C ARG A 160 0.71 3.94 -23.92
N LEU A 161 1.32 3.19 -23.00
CA LEU A 161 2.64 2.60 -23.22
C LEU A 161 2.61 1.59 -24.37
N GLU A 162 1.60 0.73 -24.38
CA GLU A 162 1.37 -0.27 -25.44
C GLU A 162 1.14 0.39 -26.81
N ALA A 163 0.31 1.43 -26.87
CA ALA A 163 0.06 2.18 -28.11
C ALA A 163 1.33 2.84 -28.69
N LEU A 164 2.34 3.09 -27.85
CA LEU A 164 3.65 3.63 -28.27
C LEU A 164 4.67 2.53 -28.61
N GLY A 165 4.24 1.25 -28.66
CA GLY A 165 5.11 0.11 -28.90
C GLY A 165 6.05 -0.24 -27.72
N GLY A 166 5.79 0.33 -26.54
CA GLY A 166 6.53 0.01 -25.33
C GLY A 166 6.21 -1.40 -24.86
N ARG A 167 7.23 -2.11 -24.38
CA ARG A 167 7.03 -3.37 -23.64
C ARG A 167 6.77 -3.06 -22.18
N TRP A 168 5.97 -3.91 -21.53
CA TRP A 168 5.81 -3.87 -20.09
C TRP A 168 7.17 -4.12 -19.42
N PRO A 169 7.53 -3.32 -18.39
CA PRO A 169 8.73 -3.59 -17.59
C PRO A 169 8.65 -4.96 -16.90
#